data_AF-A0A2N1JPZ7-F1
#
_entry.id   AF-A0A2N1JPZ7-F1
#
_cell.length_a   1.000
_cell.length_b   1.000
_cell.length_c   1.000
_cell.angle_alpha   90.00
_cell.angle_beta   90.00
_cell.angle_gamma   90.00
#
_symmetry.space_group_name_H-M   'P 1'
#
loop_
_entity.id
_entity.type
_entity.pdbx_description
1 polymer ?
#
loop_
_entity_poly.entity_id
_entity_poly.type
_entity_poly.pdbx_seq_one_letter_code
_entity_poly.pdbx_strand_id
1 'polypeptide(L)'
;LPSETEDLLIVNDQDYATLLTCTPYGVNTHRLLVRGHSIPYEPKEKEKVVASAPSVLEDWKMIASIVAVLVAVILLVLIKIRKKKQTS
;
A
#
# COMPACT_ATOMS: atom_id res chain seq x y z
N LEU A 1 -41.80 7.72 12.79
CA LEU A 1 -41.79 6.26 12.47
C LEU A 1 -40.93 6.01 11.20
N PRO A 2 -40.68 4.77 10.74
CA PRO A 2 -39.89 4.51 9.51
C PRO A 2 -40.44 5.17 8.22
N SER A 3 -41.64 5.75 8.30
CA SER A 3 -42.36 6.46 7.25
C SER A 3 -42.13 7.98 7.21
N GLU A 4 -41.37 8.56 8.14
CA GLU A 4 -41.03 10.00 8.10
C GLU A 4 -39.94 10.23 7.05
N THR A 5 -40.34 10.63 5.84
CA THR A 5 -39.43 10.93 4.73
C THR A 5 -39.27 12.42 4.44
N GLU A 6 -39.94 13.26 5.23
CA GLU A 6 -39.96 14.72 5.05
C GLU A 6 -38.55 15.32 5.19
N ASP A 7 -37.74 14.76 6.09
CA ASP A 7 -36.33 15.15 6.30
C ASP A 7 -35.37 14.74 5.17
N LEU A 8 -35.84 13.95 4.20
CA LEU A 8 -35.08 13.56 3.01
C LEU A 8 -35.40 14.42 1.78
N LEU A 9 -36.34 15.36 1.90
CA LEU A 9 -36.71 16.24 0.80
C LEU A 9 -35.57 17.21 0.48
N ILE A 10 -35.48 17.58 -0.80
CA ILE A 10 -34.52 18.57 -1.29
C ILE A 10 -34.82 19.91 -0.63
N VAL A 11 -33.80 20.50 0.00
CA VAL A 11 -33.85 21.88 0.49
C VAL A 11 -33.25 22.76 -0.60
N ASN A 12 -34.01 23.73 -1.09
CA ASN A 12 -33.54 24.66 -2.13
C ASN A 12 -32.24 25.35 -1.70
N ASP A 13 -31.34 25.53 -2.66
CA ASP A 13 -30.04 26.21 -2.52
C ASP A 13 -29.07 25.56 -1.50
N GLN A 14 -29.30 24.30 -1.12
CA GLN A 14 -28.43 23.54 -0.23
C GLN A 14 -27.97 22.25 -0.89
N ASP A 15 -26.68 21.95 -0.75
CA ASP A 15 -26.09 20.68 -1.20
C ASP A 15 -25.87 19.77 0.00
N TYR A 16 -26.84 18.90 0.26
CA TYR A 16 -26.86 17.98 1.40
C TYR A 16 -26.74 16.52 0.95
N ALA A 17 -25.99 15.74 1.73
CA ALA A 17 -26.01 14.29 1.68
C ALA A 17 -26.45 13.75 3.05
N THR A 18 -27.46 12.86 3.07
CA THR A 18 -27.97 12.25 4.30
C THR A 18 -27.61 10.77 4.34
N LEU A 19 -26.83 10.36 5.34
CA LEU A 19 -26.61 8.95 5.65
C LEU A 19 -27.78 8.44 6.50
N LEU A 20 -28.46 7.40 6.02
CA LEU A 20 -29.58 6.76 6.69
C LEU A 20 -29.16 5.38 7.19
N THR A 21 -29.42 5.08 8.46
CA THR A 21 -29.24 3.74 9.04
C THR A 21 -30.37 3.38 9.99
N CYS A 22 -30.42 2.13 10.43
CA CYS A 22 -31.37 1.68 11.44
C CYS A 22 -30.86 2.01 12.84
N THR A 23 -31.79 2.23 13.77
CA THR A 23 -31.50 2.49 15.18
C THR A 23 -32.67 2.02 16.05
N PRO A 24 -32.49 1.73 17.34
CA PRO A 24 -31.22 1.51 18.03
C PRO A 24 -30.57 0.19 17.62
N TYR A 25 -29.27 0.10 17.84
CA TYR A 25 -28.44 -1.03 17.43
C TYR A 25 -29.06 -2.38 17.84
N GLY A 26 -29.21 -3.29 16.88
CA GLY A 26 -29.76 -4.63 17.10
C GLY A 26 -31.29 -4.71 17.22
N VAL A 27 -31.99 -3.58 17.38
CA VAL A 27 -33.46 -3.51 17.46
C VAL A 27 -34.07 -2.96 16.16
N ASN A 28 -33.44 -1.94 15.56
CA ASN A 28 -33.76 -1.40 14.23
C ASN A 28 -35.20 -0.87 14.04
N THR A 29 -35.89 -0.44 15.11
CA THR A 29 -37.28 0.05 15.05
C THR A 29 -37.42 1.48 14.50
N HIS A 30 -36.32 2.23 14.42
CA HIS A 30 -36.26 3.61 13.98
C HIS A 30 -35.21 3.79 12.89
N ARG A 31 -35.23 4.95 12.24
CA ARG A 31 -34.21 5.39 11.29
C ARG A 31 -33.39 6.52 11.93
N LEU A 32 -32.08 6.41 11.87
CA LEU A 32 -31.14 7.47 12.21
C LEU A 32 -30.72 8.15 10.90
N LEU A 33 -30.92 9.47 10.82
CA LEU A 33 -30.53 10.31 9.69
C LEU A 33 -29.38 11.21 10.12
N VAL A 34 -28.25 11.13 9.41
CA VAL A 34 -27.08 11.99 9.63
C VAL A 34 -26.87 12.84 8.38
N ARG A 35 -27.19 14.13 8.46
CA ARG A 35 -27.10 15.08 7.33
C ARG A 35 -25.77 15.83 7.34
N GLY A 36 -25.00 15.69 6.28
CA GLY A 36 -23.80 16.47 5.99
C GLY A 36 -24.05 17.48 4.87
N HIS A 37 -23.36 18.62 4.91
CA HIS A 37 -23.38 19.62 3.84
C HIS A 37 -22.07 19.58 3.04
N SER A 38 -22.16 19.94 1.77
CA SER A 38 -21.01 20.05 0.88
C SER A 38 -20.07 21.18 1.33
N ILE A 39 -18.77 20.88 1.38
CA ILE A 39 -17.69 21.85 1.64
C ILE A 39 -16.61 21.67 0.58
N PRO A 40 -15.81 22.73 0.26
CA PRO A 40 -14.68 22.59 -0.64
C PRO A 40 -13.74 21.48 -0.18
N TYR A 41 -13.47 20.53 -1.08
CA TYR A 41 -12.53 19.44 -0.83
C TYR A 41 -11.15 19.80 -1.35
N GLU A 42 -10.19 19.95 -0.45
CA GLU A 42 -8.78 20.03 -0.80
C GLU A 42 -8.18 18.62 -0.76
N PRO A 43 -7.85 18.01 -1.91
CA PRO A 43 -7.21 16.71 -1.93
C PRO A 43 -5.85 16.83 -1.25
N LYS A 44 -5.71 16.23 -0.07
CA LYS A 44 -4.37 15.95 0.46
C LYS A 44 -3.70 15.04 -0.57
N GLU A 45 -2.57 15.48 -1.11
CA GLU A 45 -1.73 14.60 -1.92
C GLU A 45 -1.59 13.31 -1.12
N LYS A 46 -1.98 12.19 -1.73
CA LYS A 46 -1.71 10.89 -1.15
C LYS A 46 -0.20 10.86 -1.05
N GLU A 47 0.31 11.11 0.16
CA GLU A 47 1.70 10.87 0.50
C GLU A 47 1.94 9.48 -0.06
N LYS A 48 2.77 9.41 -1.11
CA LYS A 48 3.11 8.13 -1.70
C LYS A 48 3.69 7.39 -0.52
N VAL A 49 2.91 6.49 0.06
CA VAL A 49 3.44 5.46 0.94
C VAL A 49 4.39 4.77 0.00
N VAL A 50 5.65 5.19 0.05
CA VAL A 50 6.75 4.47 -0.53
C VAL A 50 6.68 3.19 0.27
N ALA A 51 5.88 2.26 -0.23
CA ALA A 51 6.00 0.88 0.11
C ALA A 51 7.47 0.64 -0.21
N SER A 52 8.29 0.63 0.82
CA SER A 52 9.62 0.08 0.85
C SER A 52 9.46 -1.42 0.60
N ALA A 53 8.86 -1.77 -0.54
CA ALA A 53 9.07 -3.06 -1.14
C ALA A 53 10.56 -3.09 -1.39
N PRO A 54 11.30 -4.08 -0.82
CA PRO A 54 12.71 -4.23 -1.12
C PRO A 54 12.82 -4.28 -2.64
N SER A 55 13.42 -3.24 -3.20
CA SER A 55 13.65 -3.10 -4.62
C SER A 55 14.64 -4.20 -4.97
N VAL A 56 14.15 -5.33 -5.49
CA VAL A 56 14.97 -6.40 -6.06
C VAL A 56 16.01 -5.88 -7.09
N LEU A 57 15.77 -4.68 -7.60
CA LEU A 57 16.66 -3.91 -8.47
C LEU A 57 17.88 -3.29 -7.75
N GLU A 58 17.87 -3.11 -6.42
CA GLU A 58 19.03 -2.65 -5.64
C GLU A 58 19.92 -3.83 -5.18
N ASP A 59 19.35 -5.03 -5.04
CA ASP A 59 20.06 -6.22 -4.53
C ASP A 59 20.98 -6.92 -5.56
N TRP A 60 20.88 -6.63 -6.85
CA TRP A 60 21.73 -7.26 -7.89
C TRP A 60 23.23 -7.00 -7.71
N LYS A 61 23.60 -5.86 -7.10
CA LYS A 61 25.01 -5.52 -6.81
C LYS A 61 25.62 -6.47 -5.77
N MET A 62 24.84 -6.88 -4.78
CA MET A 62 25.27 -7.86 -3.78
C MET A 62 25.51 -9.22 -4.43
N ILE A 63 24.56 -9.68 -5.24
CA ILE A 63 24.67 -10.94 -5.99
C ILE A 63 25.90 -10.92 -6.91
N ALA A 64 26.11 -9.84 -7.65
CA ALA A 64 27.26 -9.68 -8.54
C ALA A 64 28.59 -9.75 -7.79
N SER A 65 28.68 -9.14 -6.59
CA SER A 65 29.89 -9.15 -5.77
C SER A 65 30.25 -10.57 -5.28
N ILE A 66 29.25 -11.35 -4.84
CA ILE A 66 29.45 -12.73 -4.36
C ILE A 66 29.95 -13.62 -5.51
N VAL A 67 29.33 -13.50 -6.69
CA VAL A 67 29.73 -14.27 -7.89
C VAL A 67 31.17 -13.92 -8.30
N ALA A 68 31.54 -12.64 -8.29
CA ALA A 68 32.90 -12.22 -8.63
C ALA A 68 33.96 -12.82 -7.69
N VAL A 69 33.69 -12.84 -6.37
CA VAL A 69 34.60 -13.44 -5.38
C VAL A 69 34.74 -14.95 -5.60
N LEU A 70 33.63 -15.66 -5.83
CA LEU A 70 33.67 -17.10 -6.10
C LEU A 70 34.50 -17.44 -7.34
N VAL A 71 34.33 -16.70 -8.43
CA VAL A 71 35.11 -16.88 -9.66
C VAL A 71 36.60 -16.63 -9.41
N ALA A 72 36.95 -15.59 -8.67
CA ALA A 72 38.34 -15.29 -8.33
C ALA A 72 38.99 -16.43 -7.52
N VAL A 73 38.29 -16.97 -6.52
CA VAL A 73 38.78 -18.09 -5.71
C VAL A 73 39.00 -19.34 -6.56
N ILE A 74 38.05 -19.67 -7.43
CA ILE A 74 38.17 -20.83 -8.34
C ILE A 74 39.40 -20.66 -9.25
N LEU A 75 39.59 -19.49 -9.84
CA LEU A 75 40.75 -19.21 -10.69
C LEU A 75 42.08 -19.35 -9.92
N LEU A 76 42.16 -18.82 -8.70
CA LEU A 76 43.35 -18.93 -7.85
C LEU A 76 43.68 -20.39 -7.51
N VAL A 77 42.66 -21.20 -7.18
CA VAL A 77 42.82 -22.63 -6.90
C VAL A 77 43.31 -23.37 -8.14
N LEU A 78 42.71 -23.12 -9.31
CA LEU A 78 43.12 -23.73 -10.58
C LEU A 78 44.57 -23.38 -10.92
N ILE A 79 44.99 -22.12 -10.74
CA ILE A 79 46.37 -21.68 -10.99
C ILE A 79 47.35 -22.39 -10.04
N LYS A 80 47.02 -22.51 -8.75
CA LYS A 80 47.88 -23.22 -7.79
C LYS A 80 48.02 -24.71 -8.12
N ILE A 81 46.92 -25.37 -8.52
CA ILE A 81 46.96 -26.78 -8.92
C ILE A 81 47.82 -26.97 -10.19
N ARG A 82 47.70 -26.07 -11.18
CA ARG A 82 48.52 -26.12 -12.39
C ARG A 82 50.01 -25.89 -12.11
N LYS A 83 50.36 -24.94 -11.24
CA LYS A 83 51.75 -24.70 -10.84
C LYS A 83 52.35 -25.92 -10.13
N LYS A 84 51.63 -26.52 -9.17
CA LYS A 84 52.09 -27.72 -8.45
C LYS A 84 52.36 -28.90 -9.40
N LYS A 85 51.55 -29.07 -10.45
CA LYS A 85 51.78 -30.10 -11.49
C LYS A 85 52.99 -29.84 -12.41
N GLN A 86 53.49 -28.61 -12.52
CA GLN A 86 54.69 -28.29 -13.32
C GLN A 86 55.98 -28.31 -12.50
N THR A 87 55.91 -28.33 -11.16
CA THR A 87 57.09 -28.35 -10.26
C THR A 87 57.36 -29.72 -9.62
N SER A 88 56.61 -30.75 -10.01
CA SER A 88 56.81 -32.17 -9.66
C SER A 88 57.03 -32.97 -10.93
#